data_AF-A0A965ASF7-F1
#
_entry.id   AF-A0A965ASF7-F1
#
_cell.length_a   1.000
_cell.length_b   1.000
_cell.length_c   1.000
_cell.angle_alpha   90.00
_cell.angle_beta   90.00
_cell.angle_gamma   90.00
#
_symmetry.space_group_name_H-M   'P 1'
#
loop_
_entity.id
_entity.type
_entity.pdbx_description
1 polymer ?
#
loop_
_entity_poly.entity_id
_entity_poly.type
_entity_poly.pdbx_seq_one_letter_code
_entity_poly.pdbx_strand_id
1 'polypeptide(L)'
;MKEKNNTKKDDVIRIDGIVKESLPNAMFRVEIEGGHVVLGHVSGKMRMHYIRILPGDRVALELSPYDLSRGRIVLRYKVTSV
;
A
#
# COMPACT_ATOMS: atom_id res chain seq x y z
N MET A 1 8.19 15.03 17.28
CA MET A 1 9.26 14.06 16.95
C MET A 1 8.59 12.76 16.54
N LYS A 2 8.67 12.33 15.26
CA LYS A 2 8.06 11.07 14.81
C LYS A 2 9.04 9.93 15.12
N GLU A 3 8.62 9.08 16.05
CA GLU A 3 9.39 7.95 16.57
C GLU A 3 9.70 6.94 15.46
N LYS A 4 10.98 6.61 15.35
CA LYS A 4 11.48 5.50 14.54
C LYS A 4 11.11 4.20 15.27
N ASN A 5 10.39 3.29 14.63
CA ASN A 5 10.35 1.90 15.09
C ASN A 5 10.78 0.95 13.97
N ASN A 6 12.01 0.46 14.12
CA ASN A 6 12.59 -0.65 13.41
C ASN A 6 12.85 -1.76 14.45
N THR A 7 11.85 -2.58 14.77
CA THR A 7 11.99 -3.92 15.38
C THR A 7 10.62 -4.58 15.53
N LYS A 8 10.23 -5.39 14.53
CA LYS A 8 9.51 -6.69 14.63
C LYS A 8 9.23 -7.14 13.18
N LYS A 9 10.25 -7.76 12.57
CA LYS A 9 10.03 -8.91 11.68
C LYS A 9 9.32 -9.91 12.60
N ASP A 10 8.05 -10.27 12.43
CA ASP A 10 7.59 -11.29 11.48
C ASP A 10 6.05 -11.30 11.34
N ASP A 11 5.34 -10.26 11.76
CA ASP A 11 3.87 -10.17 11.62
C ASP A 11 3.50 -8.95 10.76
N VAL A 12 3.74 -9.02 9.45
CA VAL A 12 3.12 -8.11 8.49
C VAL A 12 1.99 -8.86 7.80
N ILE A 13 0.78 -8.32 7.88
CA ILE A 13 -0.38 -8.87 7.18
C ILE A 13 -0.35 -8.34 5.76
N ARG A 14 -0.21 -9.23 4.78
CA ARG A 14 -0.40 -8.89 3.38
C ARG A 14 -1.89 -8.93 3.05
N ILE A 15 -2.36 -7.84 2.46
CA ILE A 15 -3.72 -7.72 1.98
C ILE A 15 -3.73 -7.10 0.60
N ASP A 16 -4.63 -7.58 -0.24
CA ASP A 16 -4.85 -7.05 -1.56
C ASP A 16 -5.92 -5.95 -1.51
N GLY A 17 -5.73 -4.91 -2.32
CA GLY A 17 -6.70 -3.83 -2.42
C GLY A 17 -6.65 -3.13 -3.76
N ILE A 18 -7.68 -2.32 -4.01
CA ILE A 18 -7.84 -1.54 -5.23
C ILE A 18 -7.59 -0.07 -4.91
N VAL A 19 -6.69 0.55 -5.66
CA VAL A 19 -6.40 1.98 -5.49
C VAL A 19 -7.63 2.77 -5.91
N LYS A 20 -8.25 3.50 -4.99
CA LYS A 20 -9.38 4.40 -5.27
C LYS A 20 -8.90 5.73 -5.81
N GLU A 21 -7.95 6.34 -5.10
CA GLU A 21 -7.51 7.72 -5.35
C GLU A 21 -6.02 7.89 -5.01
N SER A 22 -5.35 8.78 -5.74
CA SER A 22 -3.97 9.20 -5.45
C SER A 22 -3.95 10.61 -4.88
N LEU A 23 -3.24 10.81 -3.77
CA LEU A 23 -3.06 12.09 -3.10
C LEU A 23 -1.68 12.69 -3.48
N PRO A 24 -1.55 14.03 -3.53
CA PRO A 24 -0.33 14.71 -3.99
C PRO A 24 0.91 14.45 -3.12
N ASN A 25 0.76 13.94 -1.89
CA ASN A 25 1.87 13.61 -0.98
C ASN A 25 2.45 12.20 -1.18
N ALA A 26 2.27 11.59 -2.36
CA ALA A 26 2.59 10.18 -2.62
C ALA A 26 1.91 9.20 -1.64
N MET A 27 0.73 9.61 -1.15
CA MET A 27 -0.18 8.75 -0.41
C MET A 27 -1.27 8.28 -1.38
N PHE A 28 -1.73 7.06 -1.19
CA PHE A 28 -2.75 6.44 -2.02
C PHE A 28 -3.85 5.92 -1.11
N ARG A 29 -5.11 6.19 -1.48
CA ARG A 29 -6.25 5.54 -0.85
C ARG A 29 -6.44 4.20 -1.52
N VAL A 30 -6.31 3.14 -0.74
CA VAL A 30 -6.55 1.79 -1.22
C VAL A 30 -7.73 1.22 -0.46
N GLU A 31 -8.67 0.67 -1.20
CA GLU A 31 -9.82 -0.03 -0.66
C GLU A 31 -9.48 -1.51 -0.61
N ILE A 32 -9.50 -2.08 0.60
CA ILE A 32 -9.29 -3.51 0.80
C ILE A 32 -10.62 -4.27 0.70
N GLU A 33 -10.56 -5.55 0.36
CA GLU A 33 -11.73 -6.44 0.41
C GLU A 33 -12.26 -6.48 1.86
N GLY A 34 -13.42 -5.85 2.08
CA GLY A 34 -13.97 -5.56 3.41
C GLY A 34 -14.52 -4.13 3.55
N GLY A 35 -14.35 -3.27 2.54
CA GLY A 35 -14.93 -1.92 2.52
C GLY A 35 -14.19 -0.89 3.38
N HIS A 36 -13.02 -1.26 3.89
CA HIS A 36 -12.14 -0.34 4.61
C HIS A 36 -11.21 0.38 3.64
N VAL A 37 -11.07 1.69 3.84
CA VAL A 37 -10.12 2.52 3.09
C VAL A 37 -8.88 2.73 3.93
N VAL A 38 -7.74 2.28 3.40
CA VAL A 38 -6.43 2.43 4.01
C VAL A 38 -5.59 3.47 3.29
N LEU A 39 -4.81 4.22 4.07
CA LEU A 39 -3.81 5.14 3.55
C LEU A 39 -2.50 4.39 3.35
N GLY A 40 -2.20 4.11 2.09
CA GLY A 40 -0.98 3.45 1.64
C GLY A 40 0.07 4.47 1.23
N HIS A 41 1.31 4.31 1.71
CA HIS A 41 2.46 5.00 1.13
C HIS A 41 3.30 4.02 0.32
N VAL A 42 3.85 4.49 -0.79
CA VAL A 42 4.74 3.67 -1.63
C VAL A 42 6.07 3.39 -0.91
N SER A 43 6.54 2.16 -0.99
CA SER A 43 7.88 1.81 -0.56
C SER A 43 8.92 2.53 -1.42
N GLY A 44 10.06 2.92 -0.84
CA GLY A 44 11.14 3.60 -1.57
C GLY A 44 11.64 2.82 -2.80
N LYS A 45 11.53 1.48 -2.77
CA LYS A 45 11.82 0.63 -3.94
C LYS A 45 10.94 0.96 -5.14
N MET A 46 9.66 1.27 -4.94
CA MET A 46 8.75 1.61 -6.05
C MET A 46 9.11 2.95 -6.71
N ARG A 47 9.62 3.91 -5.92
CA ARG A 47 10.12 5.19 -6.45
C ARG A 47 11.34 4.97 -7.33
N MET A 48 12.26 4.08 -6.95
CA MET A 48 13.42 3.75 -7.79
C MET A 48 13.03 3.06 -9.10
N HIS A 49 11.99 2.22 -9.08
CA HIS A 49 11.49 1.51 -10.27
C HIS A 49 10.50 2.33 -11.11
N TYR A 50 10.29 3.61 -10.78
CA TYR A 50 9.33 4.49 -11.46
C TYR A 50 7.94 3.87 -11.64
N ILE A 51 7.50 3.06 -10.67
CA ILE A 51 6.18 2.41 -10.74
C ILE A 51 5.12 3.49 -10.56
N ARG A 52 4.46 3.86 -11.65
CA ARG A 52 3.26 4.69 -11.61
C ARG A 52 2.10 3.84 -11.11
N ILE A 53 1.34 4.36 -10.16
CA ILE A 53 0.10 3.74 -9.67
C ILE A 53 -1.03 4.65 -10.14
N LEU A 54 -2.00 4.07 -10.83
CA LEU A 54 -3.22 4.77 -11.23
C LEU A 54 -4.39 4.34 -10.34
N PRO A 55 -5.39 5.20 -10.14
CA PRO A 55 -6.65 4.76 -9.55
C PRO A 55 -7.28 3.67 -10.42
N GLY A 56 -7.76 2.61 -9.79
CA GLY A 56 -8.28 1.39 -10.42
C GLY A 56 -7.28 0.23 -10.43
N ASP A 57 -6.01 0.47 -10.12
CA ASP A 57 -5.02 -0.62 -10.06
C ASP A 57 -5.16 -1.47 -8.81
N ARG A 58 -4.96 -2.78 -8.99
CA ARG A 58 -4.85 -3.71 -7.88
C ARG A 58 -3.42 -3.68 -7.33
N VAL A 59 -3.28 -3.50 -6.03
CA VAL A 59 -1.99 -3.40 -5.33
C VAL A 59 -1.99 -4.28 -4.09
N ALA A 60 -0.80 -4.78 -3.73
CA ALA A 60 -0.57 -5.48 -2.48
C ALA A 60 -0.09 -4.49 -1.41
N LEU A 61 -0.81 -4.45 -0.29
CA LEU A 61 -0.42 -3.71 0.90
C LEU A 61 0.08 -4.64 1.99
N GLU A 62 1.09 -4.18 2.70
CA GLU A 62 1.51 -4.74 3.98
C GLU A 62 1.00 -3.82 5.09
N LEU A 63 0.12 -4.36 5.94
CA LEU A 63 -0.37 -3.72 7.16
C LEU A 63 0.37 -4.31 8.35
N SER A 64 0.65 -3.45 9.33
CA SER A 64 1.04 -3.94 10.65
C SER A 64 -0.24 -4.34 11.41
N PRO A 65 -0.25 -5.46 12.13
CA PRO A 65 -1.42 -5.93 12.91
C PRO A 65 -1.82 -4.95 14.01
N TYR A 66 -0.94 -4.00 14.35
CA TYR A 66 -1.19 -2.95 15.33
C TYR A 66 -1.90 -1.72 14.73
N ASP A 67 -1.80 -1.51 13.41
CA ASP A 67 -2.33 -0.32 12.73
C ASP A 67 -2.92 -0.73 11.37
N LEU A 68 -4.22 -1.06 11.37
CA LEU A 68 -4.97 -1.44 10.17
C LEU A 68 -5.28 -0.25 9.24
N SER A 69 -5.08 1.00 9.67
CA SER A 69 -5.41 2.21 8.89
C SER A 69 -4.28 2.70 7.98
N ARG A 70 -3.04 2.25 8.20
CA ARG A 70 -1.86 2.66 7.43
C ARG A 70 -1.14 1.45 6.87
N GLY A 71 -0.91 1.47 5.56
CA GLY A 71 -0.25 0.37 4.86
C GLY A 71 0.95 0.79 4.06
N ARG A 72 1.80 -0.18 3.77
CA ARG A 72 2.92 -0.03 2.84
C ARG A 72 2.56 -0.72 1.54
N ILE A 73 2.59 0.02 0.43
CA ILE A 73 2.39 -0.56 -0.89
C ILE A 73 3.70 -1.20 -1.34
N VAL A 74 3.66 -2.50 -1.63
CA VAL A 74 4.84 -3.31 -1.96
C VAL A 74 4.88 -3.67 -3.42
N LEU A 75 3.71 -4.02 -3.99
CA LEU A 75 3.58 -4.53 -5.34
C LEU A 75 2.32 -3.96 -6.00
N ARG A 76 2.41 -3.70 -7.31
CA ARG A 76 1.24 -3.49 -8.17
C ARG A 76 1.03 -4.77 -8.99
N TYR A 77 -0.17 -5.33 -8.97
CA TYR A 77 -0.50 -6.45 -9.84
C TYR A 77 -0.67 -5.93 -11.26
N LYS A 78 0.05 -6.53 -12.21
CA LYS A 78 -0.19 -6.30 -13.62
C LYS A 78 -1.31 -7.25 -14.02
N VAL A 79 -2.50 -6.72 -14.27
CA VAL A 79 -3.59 -7.52 -14.83
C VAL A 79 -3.19 -7.82 -16.28
N THR A 80 -2.66 -9.00 -16.53
CA THR A 80 -2.47 -9.50 -17.88
C THR A 80 -3.85 -9.83 -18.41
N SER A 81 -4.46 -8.91 -19.16
CA SER A 81 -5.57 -9.26 -20.05
C SER A 81 -4.99 -10.16 -21.14
N VAL A 82 -5.39 -11.43 -21.12
CA VAL A 82 -5.32 -12.36 -22.26
C VAL A 82 -6.61 -12.28 -23.06
#